data_AF-A0A974CDN4-F1
#
_entry.id   AF-A0A974CDN4-F1
#
_cell.length_a   1.000
_cell.length_b   1.000
_cell.length_c   1.000
_cell.angle_alpha   90.00
_cell.angle_beta   90.00
_cell.angle_gamma   90.00
#
_symmetry.space_group_name_H-M   'P 1'
#
loop_
_entity.id
_entity.type
_entity.pdbx_description
1 polymer ?
#
loop_
_entity_poly.entity_id
_entity_poly.type
_entity_poly.pdbx_seq_one_letter_code
_entity_poly.pdbx_strand_id
1 'polypeptide(L)'
;MCKTMLKVEDVNCFCTDWSGGSRTLYSQAANNIRVVGAELAYFINFLSKNMDYPPSNVHVIGHSLGSHTAGEVGKQVPGLGRITGLDPAGPFFKDTPIEVRLDPTDAVFVDAIHTDTSPLIPKMGYGMSQSVGHMDFFPNGGESMPGCKKPILAKLINIDGLWEGSKDIFACNHLRSYKYYTESITSRDGFVGYPSTSYETFTKGTGFPCPSTGCPLMGHYADLFSRHGTSEHSYFLNTGSEKPYSRWRYRVTVKTTGSLNFLGSIQVALHGDKGSSTGQEIASGFIKPGQTYTAFVDVETNVGRLITVSFTWNKSLINLIPSTVGAEMISVQYGKDGQTYVFCANCWSLISPTLPHYGCYRNNGTVESSPPDYSHTDSVVHIVSDGRIYLPGVNSQRICAIRRQRINSRNARENLHQKFAGVTIFFLKKRAPASKMGASVKKRDASAVSQIFSAKRNGANSPITTHSQDLQCRDKTDAACKNVAFLP
;
A
#
# COMPACT_ATOMS: atom_id res chain seq x y z
N MET A 1 0.13 20.70 -10.31
CA MET A 1 -0.57 20.72 -9.01
C MET A 1 -2.01 21.20 -9.16
N CYS A 2 -2.28 22.45 -9.59
CA CYS A 2 -3.65 22.97 -9.78
C CYS A 2 -4.59 22.04 -10.56
N LYS A 3 -4.17 21.54 -11.74
CA LYS A 3 -4.97 20.58 -12.53
C LYS A 3 -5.33 19.29 -11.78
N THR A 4 -4.54 18.90 -10.78
CA THR A 4 -4.82 17.73 -9.94
C THR A 4 -5.83 18.09 -8.84
N MET A 5 -5.72 19.27 -8.22
CA MET A 5 -6.67 19.77 -7.22
C MET A 5 -8.09 19.86 -7.82
N LEU A 6 -8.22 20.40 -9.04
CA LEU A 6 -9.51 20.49 -9.75
C LEU A 6 -10.19 19.14 -10.04
N LYS A 7 -9.52 17.99 -9.78
CA LYS A 7 -10.14 16.66 -9.88
C LYS A 7 -10.90 16.25 -8.62
N VAL A 8 -10.62 16.89 -7.48
CA VAL A 8 -11.12 16.46 -6.16
C VAL A 8 -11.83 17.57 -5.40
N GLU A 9 -11.63 18.84 -5.79
CA GLU A 9 -12.22 20.01 -5.13
C GLU A 9 -12.44 21.17 -6.11
N ASP A 10 -13.35 22.07 -5.74
CA ASP A 10 -13.54 23.37 -6.39
C ASP A 10 -12.68 24.42 -5.66
N VAL A 11 -11.65 24.92 -6.32
CA VAL A 11 -10.60 25.74 -5.68
C VAL A 11 -10.06 26.81 -6.61
N ASN A 12 -9.79 27.98 -6.05
CA ASN A 12 -9.02 29.04 -6.71
C ASN A 12 -7.52 28.74 -6.59
N CYS A 13 -6.88 28.30 -7.68
CA CYS A 13 -5.46 27.98 -7.70
C CYS A 13 -4.63 29.08 -8.39
N PHE A 14 -3.87 29.83 -7.61
CA PHE A 14 -2.98 30.89 -8.10
C PHE A 14 -1.54 30.39 -8.17
N CYS A 15 -0.93 30.46 -9.37
CA CYS A 15 0.49 30.17 -9.56
C CYS A 15 1.29 31.47 -9.53
N THR A 16 2.18 31.62 -8.55
CA THR A 16 3.07 32.78 -8.45
C THR A 16 4.36 32.55 -9.23
N ASP A 17 4.47 33.17 -10.40
CA ASP A 17 5.74 33.21 -11.14
C ASP A 17 6.58 34.40 -10.67
N TRP A 18 7.74 34.09 -10.10
CA TRP A 18 8.75 35.06 -9.69
C TRP A 18 10.10 34.77 -10.36
N SER A 19 10.09 34.09 -11.51
CA SER A 19 11.30 33.65 -12.22
C SER A 19 12.28 34.78 -12.53
N GLY A 20 11.79 36.00 -12.77
CA GLY A 20 12.63 37.19 -12.95
C GLY A 20 13.45 37.56 -11.71
N GLY A 21 12.91 37.32 -10.50
CA GLY A 21 13.61 37.54 -9.24
C GLY A 21 14.40 36.33 -8.76
N SER A 22 14.10 35.13 -9.26
CA SER A 22 14.79 33.90 -8.87
C SER A 22 16.04 33.63 -9.69
N ARG A 23 16.06 33.96 -10.99
CA ARG A 23 17.20 33.71 -11.91
C ARG A 23 18.32 34.74 -11.75
N THR A 24 18.97 34.70 -10.60
CA THR A 24 20.10 35.54 -10.20
C THR A 24 20.99 34.75 -9.23
N LEU A 25 22.03 35.34 -8.65
CA LEU A 25 22.86 34.69 -7.63
C LEU A 25 21.99 34.13 -6.49
N TYR A 26 22.37 32.98 -5.93
CA TYR A 26 21.52 32.31 -4.92
C TYR A 26 21.27 33.20 -3.71
N SER A 27 22.29 33.93 -3.25
CA SER A 27 22.19 34.90 -2.16
C SER A 27 21.17 36.01 -2.46
N GLN A 28 21.16 36.54 -3.69
CA GLN A 28 20.19 37.55 -4.11
C GLN A 28 18.79 36.95 -4.22
N ALA A 29 18.64 35.77 -4.81
CA ALA A 29 17.36 35.06 -4.90
C ALA A 29 16.77 34.79 -3.50
N ALA A 30 17.60 34.37 -2.55
CA ALA A 30 17.23 34.15 -1.15
C ALA A 30 16.78 35.44 -0.44
N ASN A 31 17.27 36.62 -0.85
CA ASN A 31 16.77 37.90 -0.33
C ASN A 31 15.49 38.37 -1.06
N ASN A 32 15.39 38.12 -2.36
CA ASN A 32 14.25 38.51 -3.18
C ASN A 32 12.94 37.86 -2.72
N ILE A 33 12.99 36.67 -2.09
CA ILE A 33 11.79 36.03 -1.53
C ILE A 33 11.03 36.93 -0.54
N ARG A 34 11.71 37.87 0.13
CA ARG A 34 11.08 38.81 1.07
C ARG A 34 10.12 39.75 0.34
N VAL A 35 10.53 40.23 -0.84
CA VAL A 35 9.69 41.09 -1.68
C VAL A 35 8.53 40.28 -2.26
N VAL A 36 8.80 39.06 -2.76
CA VAL A 36 7.74 38.18 -3.27
C VAL A 36 6.71 37.86 -2.18
N GLY A 37 7.16 37.58 -0.96
CA GLY A 37 6.29 37.35 0.19
C GLY A 37 5.44 38.57 0.54
N ALA A 38 6.02 39.77 0.53
CA ALA A 38 5.29 41.02 0.77
C ALA A 38 4.20 41.27 -0.30
N GLU A 39 4.48 41.03 -1.58
CA GLU A 39 3.51 41.17 -2.66
C GLU A 39 2.34 40.19 -2.53
N LEU A 40 2.63 38.93 -2.18
CA LEU A 40 1.59 37.93 -1.94
C LEU A 40 0.77 38.24 -0.69
N ALA A 41 1.40 38.72 0.38
CA ALA A 41 0.70 39.18 1.57
C ALA A 41 -0.20 40.38 1.27
N TYR A 42 0.26 41.32 0.45
CA TYR A 42 -0.55 42.44 -0.03
C TYR A 42 -1.79 41.95 -0.78
N PHE A 43 -1.63 41.01 -1.70
CA PHE A 43 -2.73 40.41 -2.44
C PHE A 43 -3.76 39.71 -1.52
N ILE A 44 -3.31 38.88 -0.58
CA ILE A 44 -4.21 38.20 0.36
C ILE A 44 -4.95 39.20 1.26
N ASN A 45 -4.24 40.22 1.74
CA ASN A 45 -4.85 41.30 2.52
C ASN A 45 -5.84 42.13 1.70
N PHE A 46 -5.60 42.31 0.39
CA PHE A 46 -6.55 42.94 -0.52
C PHE A 46 -7.84 42.12 -0.64
N LEU A 47 -7.73 40.80 -0.82
CA LEU A 47 -8.90 39.90 -0.86
C LEU A 47 -9.70 39.95 0.44
N SER A 48 -9.01 39.93 1.58
CA SER A 48 -9.64 40.04 2.90
C SER A 48 -10.40 41.35 3.08
N LYS A 49 -9.74 42.49 2.78
CA LYS A 49 -10.30 43.82 3.04
C LYS A 49 -11.38 44.25 2.05
N ASN A 50 -11.28 43.84 0.78
CA ASN A 50 -12.12 44.36 -0.30
C ASN A 50 -13.13 43.34 -0.85
N MET A 51 -12.92 42.04 -0.61
CA MET A 51 -13.73 40.97 -1.18
C MET A 51 -14.35 40.06 -0.10
N ASP A 52 -14.22 40.41 1.18
CA ASP A 52 -14.69 39.62 2.33
C ASP A 52 -14.19 38.16 2.31
N TYR A 53 -12.94 37.95 1.84
CA TYR A 53 -12.33 36.63 1.74
C TYR A 53 -11.31 36.42 2.87
N PRO A 54 -11.66 35.70 3.94
CA PRO A 54 -10.82 35.64 5.14
C PRO A 54 -9.50 34.86 4.88
N PRO A 55 -8.36 35.28 5.46
CA PRO A 55 -7.08 34.58 5.33
C PRO A 55 -7.09 33.12 5.80
N SER A 56 -8.04 32.75 6.68
CA SER A 56 -8.24 31.37 7.13
C SER A 56 -8.63 30.42 5.98
N ASN A 57 -9.14 30.95 4.87
CA ASN A 57 -9.49 30.19 3.66
C ASN A 57 -8.35 30.16 2.63
N VAL A 58 -7.15 30.60 3.00
CA VAL A 58 -5.97 30.60 2.12
C VAL A 58 -4.98 29.53 2.57
N HIS A 59 -4.53 28.73 1.59
CA HIS A 59 -3.43 27.79 1.73
C HIS A 59 -2.27 28.20 0.80
N VAL A 60 -1.12 28.52 1.37
CA VAL A 60 0.09 28.83 0.60
C VAL A 60 0.99 27.60 0.54
N ILE A 61 1.32 27.14 -0.66
CA ILE A 61 2.22 26.00 -0.89
C ILE A 61 3.52 26.55 -1.48
N GLY A 62 4.61 26.41 -0.74
CA GLY A 62 5.95 26.83 -1.17
C GLY A 62 6.85 25.62 -1.41
N HIS A 63 7.66 25.64 -2.48
CA HIS A 63 8.72 24.65 -2.71
C HIS A 63 10.09 25.33 -2.67
N SER A 64 11.09 24.68 -2.08
CA SER A 64 12.46 25.22 -2.01
C SER A 64 12.50 26.58 -1.32
N LEU A 65 13.11 27.61 -1.94
CA LEU A 65 13.04 29.02 -1.54
C LEU A 65 11.60 29.55 -1.40
N GLY A 66 10.67 29.00 -2.19
CA GLY A 66 9.24 29.31 -2.11
C GLY A 66 8.62 28.95 -0.75
N SER A 67 9.17 27.96 -0.03
CA SER A 67 8.73 27.63 1.34
C SER A 67 8.97 28.80 2.31
N HIS A 68 10.11 29.50 2.15
CA HIS A 68 10.41 30.69 2.95
C HIS A 68 9.64 31.91 2.47
N THR A 69 9.34 32.00 1.17
CA THR A 69 8.38 32.98 0.64
C THR A 69 7.02 32.82 1.32
N ALA A 70 6.53 31.58 1.45
CA ALA A 70 5.27 31.30 2.14
C ALA A 70 5.32 31.68 3.64
N GLY A 71 6.45 31.45 4.30
CA GLY A 71 6.68 31.93 5.67
C GLY A 71 6.64 33.45 5.79
N GLU A 72 7.24 34.18 4.84
CA GLU A 72 7.16 35.65 4.78
C GLU A 72 5.72 36.14 4.60
N VAL A 73 4.91 35.46 3.78
CA VAL A 73 3.48 35.74 3.66
C VAL A 73 2.79 35.60 5.02
N GLY A 74 3.01 34.49 5.70
CA GLY A 74 2.41 34.20 7.00
C GLY A 74 2.67 35.26 8.06
N LYS A 75 3.92 35.75 8.16
CA LYS A 75 4.32 36.82 9.09
C LYS A 75 3.56 38.12 8.90
N GLN A 76 3.09 38.39 7.68
CA GLN A 76 2.39 39.62 7.30
C GLN A 76 0.87 39.45 7.17
N VAL A 77 0.34 38.24 7.32
CA VAL A 77 -1.08 37.92 7.17
C VAL A 77 -1.59 37.18 8.42
N PRO A 78 -2.03 37.92 9.45
CA PRO A 78 -2.58 37.31 10.67
C PRO A 78 -3.77 36.38 10.35
N GLY A 79 -3.76 35.19 10.96
CA GLY A 79 -4.83 34.20 10.78
C GLY A 79 -4.79 33.45 9.44
N LEU A 80 -3.65 33.45 8.73
CA LEU A 80 -3.45 32.62 7.54
C LEU A 80 -3.77 31.15 7.85
N GLY A 81 -4.61 30.53 7.01
CA GLY A 81 -5.15 29.19 7.26
C GLY A 81 -4.10 28.09 7.29
N ARG A 82 -3.35 27.94 6.19
CA ARG A 82 -2.35 26.87 6.07
C ARG A 82 -1.12 27.30 5.26
N ILE A 83 0.06 26.83 5.67
CA ILE A 83 1.26 26.79 4.84
C ILE A 83 1.72 25.34 4.67
N THR A 84 2.06 24.94 3.45
CA THR A 84 2.85 23.71 3.24
C THR A 84 4.23 24.03 2.68
N GLY A 85 5.28 23.63 3.40
CA GLY A 85 6.67 23.72 2.97
C GLY A 85 7.14 22.44 2.27
N LEU A 86 7.43 22.52 0.98
CA LEU A 86 7.90 21.40 0.17
C LEU A 86 9.41 21.48 0.05
N ASP A 87 10.09 20.68 0.85
CA ASP A 87 11.55 20.63 1.04
C ASP A 87 12.17 22.03 1.18
N PRO A 88 11.87 22.76 2.28
CA PRO A 88 12.36 24.12 2.49
C PRO A 88 13.89 24.20 2.36
N ALA A 89 14.39 25.22 1.67
CA ALA A 89 15.81 25.31 1.34
C ALA A 89 16.69 25.59 2.57
N GLY A 90 17.74 24.80 2.79
CA GLY A 90 18.66 24.96 3.90
C GLY A 90 19.59 26.18 3.80
N PRO A 91 20.32 26.40 2.68
CA PRO A 91 21.33 27.45 2.60
C PRO A 91 20.70 28.84 2.81
N PHE A 92 21.29 29.62 3.73
CA PHE A 92 20.84 30.95 4.20
C PHE A 92 19.61 31.00 5.11
N PHE A 93 18.95 29.86 5.41
CA PHE A 93 17.74 29.82 6.26
C PHE A 93 17.83 28.85 7.44
N LYS A 94 18.58 27.75 7.30
CA LYS A 94 18.75 26.80 8.40
C LYS A 94 19.45 27.49 9.57
N ASP A 95 18.97 27.24 10.79
CA ASP A 95 19.50 27.76 12.05
C ASP A 95 19.41 29.30 12.17
N THR A 96 18.67 29.99 11.28
CA THR A 96 18.37 31.41 11.42
C THR A 96 17.20 31.64 12.40
N PRO A 97 17.04 32.89 12.91
CA PRO A 97 15.84 33.29 13.63
C PRO A 97 14.55 33.04 12.85
N ILE A 98 13.43 32.85 13.55
CA ILE A 98 12.12 32.51 12.96
C ILE A 98 11.62 33.57 11.98
N GLU A 99 12.05 34.82 12.16
CA GLU A 99 11.72 35.97 11.32
C GLU A 99 12.26 35.85 9.89
N VAL A 100 13.27 34.99 9.66
CA VAL A 100 13.95 34.85 8.37
C VAL A 100 13.49 33.62 7.59
N ARG A 101 12.92 32.62 8.27
CA ARG A 101 12.61 31.29 7.70
C ARG A 101 11.15 30.92 7.87
N LEU A 102 10.77 29.75 7.34
CA LEU A 102 9.47 29.15 7.63
C LEU A 102 9.45 28.64 9.08
N ASP A 103 8.34 28.84 9.77
CA ASP A 103 8.16 28.45 11.16
C ASP A 103 6.68 28.12 11.45
N PRO A 104 6.35 27.29 12.47
CA PRO A 104 4.96 26.99 12.81
C PRO A 104 4.12 28.22 13.15
N THR A 105 4.74 29.32 13.59
CA THR A 105 4.05 30.58 13.90
C THR A 105 3.49 31.31 12.68
N ASP A 106 3.90 30.94 11.46
CA ASP A 106 3.54 31.65 10.22
C ASP A 106 2.09 31.37 9.75
N ALA A 107 1.41 30.34 10.27
CA ALA A 107 0.01 30.06 9.94
C ALA A 107 -0.69 29.26 11.04
N VAL A 108 -2.02 29.19 10.99
CA VAL A 108 -2.82 28.34 11.89
C VAL A 108 -2.39 26.87 11.82
N PHE A 109 -1.99 26.42 10.63
CA PHE A 109 -1.40 25.12 10.41
C PHE A 109 -0.24 25.20 9.42
N VAL A 110 0.87 24.53 9.75
CA VAL A 110 2.07 24.46 8.92
C VAL A 110 2.48 23.00 8.86
N ASP A 111 2.57 22.45 7.65
CA ASP A 111 3.10 21.11 7.41
C ASP A 111 4.27 21.16 6.44
N ALA A 112 5.29 20.32 6.65
CA ALA A 112 6.49 20.29 5.83
C ALA A 112 6.81 18.88 5.34
N ILE A 113 7.31 18.77 4.10
CA ILE A 113 7.76 17.51 3.50
C ILE A 113 9.25 17.63 3.20
N HIS A 114 10.08 16.84 3.88
CA HIS A 114 11.53 16.86 3.76
C HIS A 114 12.01 15.71 2.88
N THR A 115 12.72 16.02 1.79
CA THR A 115 13.15 15.02 0.79
C THR A 115 14.62 15.11 0.42
N ASP A 116 15.33 16.16 0.81
CA ASP A 116 16.75 16.33 0.52
C ASP A 116 17.55 16.95 1.68
N THR A 117 17.38 16.42 2.88
CA THR A 117 17.94 16.99 4.13
C THR A 117 19.42 16.73 4.37
N SER A 118 20.08 16.06 3.42
CA SER A 118 21.53 15.81 3.50
C SER A 118 22.31 17.13 3.62
N PRO A 119 23.46 17.16 4.29
CA PRO A 119 24.31 18.36 4.28
C PRO A 119 24.65 18.81 2.86
N LEU A 120 24.57 20.12 2.60
CA LEU A 120 24.92 20.69 1.29
C LEU A 120 26.32 20.27 0.84
N ILE A 121 27.30 20.26 1.74
CA ILE A 121 28.65 19.78 1.47
C ILE A 121 28.94 18.60 2.40
N PRO A 122 29.39 17.43 1.88
CA PRO A 122 29.69 17.11 0.48
C PRO A 122 28.52 16.44 -0.27
N LYS A 123 27.34 16.28 0.36
CA LYS A 123 26.25 15.44 -0.16
C LYS A 123 25.29 16.17 -1.11
N MET A 124 25.42 17.49 -1.28
CA MET A 124 24.59 18.33 -2.15
C MET A 124 23.09 18.28 -1.80
N GLY A 125 22.75 18.14 -0.52
CA GLY A 125 21.35 18.27 -0.10
C GLY A 125 20.95 19.75 0.01
N TYR A 126 19.84 20.10 -0.64
CA TYR A 126 19.33 21.46 -0.66
C TYR A 126 18.32 21.74 0.44
N GLY A 127 17.63 20.73 0.94
CA GLY A 127 16.59 20.85 1.95
C GLY A 127 17.15 21.01 3.37
N MET A 128 16.41 21.65 4.26
CA MET A 128 16.77 21.68 5.69
C MET A 128 16.28 20.44 6.43
N SER A 129 17.13 19.92 7.31
CA SER A 129 16.79 18.88 8.28
C SER A 129 16.04 19.41 9.51
N GLN A 130 16.05 20.73 9.70
CA GLN A 130 15.39 21.40 10.81
C GLN A 130 13.87 21.34 10.64
N SER A 131 13.16 20.97 11.69
CA SER A 131 11.70 21.03 11.76
C SER A 131 11.22 22.48 11.65
N VAL A 132 10.23 22.71 10.78
CA VAL A 132 9.64 24.04 10.54
C VAL A 132 8.12 24.03 10.53
N GLY A 133 7.50 22.84 10.60
CA GLY A 133 6.06 22.68 10.65
C GLY A 133 5.55 22.35 12.05
N HIS A 134 4.24 22.46 12.19
CA HIS A 134 3.53 21.72 13.23
C HIS A 134 3.62 20.21 12.97
N MET A 135 3.75 19.81 11.71
CA MET A 135 4.00 18.45 11.25
C MET A 135 5.10 18.43 10.20
N ASP A 136 6.17 17.71 10.46
CA ASP A 136 7.28 17.50 9.53
C ASP A 136 7.31 16.03 9.10
N PHE A 137 7.16 15.79 7.80
CA PHE A 137 7.20 14.46 7.20
C PHE A 137 8.56 14.20 6.56
N PHE A 138 9.15 13.05 6.88
CA PHE A 138 10.44 12.59 6.37
C PHE A 138 10.27 11.29 5.57
N PRO A 139 9.63 11.33 4.38
CA PRO A 139 9.48 10.15 3.54
C PRO A 139 10.85 9.53 3.21
N ASN A 140 10.99 8.22 3.34
CA ASN A 140 12.24 7.47 3.12
C ASN A 140 13.41 7.99 3.97
N GLY A 141 13.11 8.60 5.12
CA GLY A 141 14.09 9.21 6.03
C GLY A 141 14.52 10.63 5.65
N GLY A 142 14.00 11.20 4.56
CA GLY A 142 14.19 12.59 4.17
C GLY A 142 15.52 12.95 3.50
N GLU A 143 16.50 12.05 3.45
CA GLU A 143 17.82 12.35 2.85
C GLU A 143 17.97 11.89 1.39
N SER A 144 17.44 10.71 1.05
CA SER A 144 17.70 10.07 -0.24
C SER A 144 16.46 9.34 -0.72
N MET A 145 15.84 9.87 -1.75
CA MET A 145 14.57 9.35 -2.24
C MET A 145 14.79 8.17 -3.20
N PRO A 146 13.98 7.09 -3.11
CA PRO A 146 14.02 6.01 -4.07
C PRO A 146 13.87 6.50 -5.51
N GLY A 147 14.63 5.92 -6.43
CA GLY A 147 14.63 6.31 -7.85
C GLY A 147 15.45 7.58 -8.19
N CYS A 148 15.97 8.30 -7.19
CA CYS A 148 16.94 9.37 -7.40
C CYS A 148 18.37 8.82 -7.37
N LYS A 149 19.20 9.24 -8.34
CA LYS A 149 20.62 8.90 -8.35
C LYS A 149 21.35 9.75 -7.32
N LYS A 150 22.27 9.15 -6.54
CA LYS A 150 23.08 9.92 -5.60
C LYS A 150 24.00 10.88 -6.37
N PRO A 151 24.15 12.14 -5.91
CA PRO A 151 25.16 13.05 -6.43
C PRO A 151 26.53 12.37 -6.42
N ILE A 152 27.25 12.41 -7.55
CA ILE A 152 28.67 12.07 -7.56
C ILE A 152 29.38 13.10 -6.67
N LEU A 153 30.19 12.63 -5.71
CA LEU A 153 30.95 13.44 -4.75
C LEU A 153 31.62 14.62 -5.46
N ALA A 154 31.06 15.81 -5.30
CA ALA A 154 31.57 17.00 -5.91
C ALA A 154 32.32 17.80 -4.85
N LYS A 155 33.63 17.56 -4.77
CA LYS A 155 34.54 18.31 -3.87
C LYS A 155 34.75 19.78 -4.29
N LEU A 156 34.10 20.25 -5.37
CA LEU A 156 34.36 21.56 -5.99
C LEU A 156 33.10 22.14 -6.65
N ILE A 157 32.05 22.52 -5.90
CA ILE A 157 30.92 23.26 -6.50
C ILE A 157 30.68 24.61 -5.82
N ASN A 158 30.61 25.65 -6.65
CA ASN A 158 30.06 26.96 -6.33
C ASN A 158 28.52 26.89 -6.36
N ILE A 159 27.87 27.28 -5.27
CA ILE A 159 26.40 27.29 -5.12
C ILE A 159 25.73 28.12 -6.24
N ASP A 160 26.38 29.18 -6.71
CA ASP A 160 25.83 30.04 -7.76
C ASP A 160 25.72 29.30 -9.11
N GLY A 161 26.72 28.51 -9.49
CA GLY A 161 26.70 27.72 -10.73
C GLY A 161 25.70 26.55 -10.71
N LEU A 162 25.22 26.19 -9.52
CA LEU A 162 24.22 25.15 -9.32
C LEU A 162 22.80 25.67 -9.54
N TRP A 163 22.58 26.90 -9.08
CA TRP A 163 21.31 27.62 -9.19
C TRP A 163 21.08 28.19 -10.60
N GLU A 164 22.15 28.64 -11.28
CA GLU A 164 22.06 29.22 -12.63
C GLU A 164 21.87 28.19 -13.77
N GLY A 165 21.85 26.88 -13.49
CA GLY A 165 21.33 25.90 -14.46
C GLY A 165 22.11 24.60 -14.65
N SER A 166 22.56 23.91 -13.60
CA SER A 166 23.19 22.58 -13.76
C SER A 166 22.29 21.40 -13.35
N LYS A 167 21.70 20.78 -14.39
CA LYS A 167 21.25 19.38 -14.58
C LYS A 167 20.32 18.74 -13.53
N ASP A 168 19.14 18.32 -14.01
CA ASP A 168 18.08 17.52 -13.36
C ASP A 168 18.51 16.36 -12.44
N ILE A 169 19.76 15.87 -12.55
CA ILE A 169 20.29 14.76 -11.77
C ILE A 169 20.49 15.14 -10.30
N PHE A 170 20.91 16.38 -10.00
CA PHE A 170 21.21 16.80 -8.62
C PHE A 170 19.97 17.27 -7.85
N ALA A 171 18.96 17.77 -8.55
CA ALA A 171 17.72 18.24 -7.92
C ALA A 171 16.71 17.12 -7.65
N CYS A 172 16.94 15.86 -8.09
CA CYS A 172 15.91 14.82 -8.04
C CYS A 172 15.27 14.65 -6.65
N ASN A 173 16.09 14.51 -5.60
CA ASN A 173 15.61 14.43 -4.21
C ASN A 173 14.80 15.67 -3.85
N HIS A 174 15.34 16.86 -4.11
CA HIS A 174 14.71 18.13 -3.79
C HIS A 174 13.34 18.33 -4.48
N LEU A 175 13.19 17.80 -5.69
CA LEU A 175 11.95 17.84 -6.46
C LEU A 175 10.92 16.77 -6.04
N ARG A 176 11.26 15.83 -5.14
CA ARG A 176 10.33 14.77 -4.72
C ARG A 176 9.21 15.28 -3.83
N SER A 177 9.46 16.28 -3.01
CA SER A 177 8.47 16.87 -2.11
C SER A 177 7.18 17.28 -2.85
N TYR A 178 7.28 18.08 -3.92
CA TYR A 178 6.09 18.46 -4.70
C TYR A 178 5.52 17.32 -5.54
N LYS A 179 6.34 16.33 -5.93
CA LYS A 179 5.85 15.14 -6.66
C LYS A 179 4.98 14.28 -5.75
N TYR A 180 5.40 14.06 -4.50
CA TYR A 180 4.61 13.36 -3.49
C TYR A 180 3.38 14.16 -3.12
N TYR A 181 3.50 15.47 -2.87
CA TYR A 181 2.35 16.33 -2.60
C TYR A 181 1.32 16.25 -3.73
N THR A 182 1.76 16.39 -4.99
CA THR A 182 0.86 16.33 -6.15
C THR A 182 0.12 15.00 -6.25
N GLU A 183 0.77 13.87 -5.93
CA GLU A 183 0.10 12.57 -5.93
C GLU A 183 -0.83 12.37 -4.74
N SER A 184 -0.48 12.91 -3.57
CA SER A 184 -1.29 12.81 -2.35
C SER A 184 -2.70 13.39 -2.50
N ILE A 185 -2.90 14.36 -3.41
CA ILE A 185 -4.21 14.94 -3.75
C ILE A 185 -5.19 13.85 -4.21
N THR A 186 -4.73 12.90 -5.02
CA THR A 186 -5.57 11.82 -5.58
C THR A 186 -5.40 10.47 -4.87
N SER A 187 -4.33 10.29 -4.09
CA SER A 187 -4.01 9.04 -3.39
C SER A 187 -4.24 9.17 -1.88
N ARG A 188 -5.50 9.32 -1.49
CA ARG A 188 -5.93 9.75 -0.13
C ARG A 188 -5.46 8.86 1.03
N ASP A 189 -5.07 7.61 0.79
CA ASP A 189 -4.63 6.69 1.84
C ASP A 189 -3.23 6.10 1.62
N GLY A 190 -2.50 6.62 0.63
CA GLY A 190 -1.21 6.09 0.19
C GLY A 190 0.03 6.71 0.83
N PHE A 191 -0.15 7.65 1.76
CA PHE A 191 0.94 8.44 2.35
C PHE A 191 0.78 8.60 3.88
N VAL A 192 0.45 7.51 4.57
CA VAL A 192 0.28 7.50 6.02
C VAL A 192 1.63 7.74 6.71
N GLY A 193 1.72 8.81 7.51
CA GLY A 193 2.91 9.18 8.28
C GLY A 193 2.87 8.61 9.71
N TYR A 194 3.87 7.82 10.08
CA TYR A 194 3.97 7.18 11.39
C TYR A 194 4.83 8.03 12.34
N PRO A 195 4.34 8.39 13.54
CA PRO A 195 5.11 9.16 14.50
C PRO A 195 6.33 8.36 14.97
N SER A 196 7.51 8.96 14.89
CA SER A 196 8.76 8.33 15.33
C SER A 196 9.81 9.38 15.63
N THR A 197 10.79 9.07 16.47
CA THR A 197 11.91 9.98 16.78
C THR A 197 13.01 9.94 15.73
N SER A 198 13.10 8.86 14.96
CA SER A 198 14.05 8.73 13.86
C SER A 198 13.56 7.75 12.80
N TYR A 199 14.16 7.83 11.60
CA TYR A 199 13.92 6.87 10.54
C TYR A 199 14.37 5.44 10.92
N GLU A 200 15.47 5.32 11.67
CA GLU A 200 15.98 4.02 12.13
C GLU A 200 15.01 3.30 13.08
N THR A 201 14.38 4.04 13.99
CA THR A 201 13.39 3.46 14.89
C THR A 201 12.08 3.15 14.17
N PHE A 202 11.70 3.97 13.19
CA PHE A 202 10.57 3.71 12.30
C PHE A 202 10.75 2.41 11.48
N THR A 203 11.94 2.15 10.92
CA THR A 203 12.21 0.90 10.18
C THR A 203 12.15 -0.33 11.07
N LYS A 204 12.41 -0.17 12.38
CA LYS A 204 12.25 -1.21 13.41
C LYS A 204 10.81 -1.34 13.94
N GLY A 205 9.88 -0.48 13.51
CA GLY A 205 8.45 -0.58 13.84
C GLY A 205 7.91 0.45 14.82
N THR A 206 8.70 1.45 15.25
CA THR A 206 8.18 2.54 16.07
C THR A 206 7.07 3.30 15.33
N GLY A 207 6.01 3.65 16.05
CA GLY A 207 4.84 4.32 15.50
C GLY A 207 3.85 3.40 14.79
N PHE A 208 4.13 2.09 14.68
CA PHE A 208 3.27 1.11 14.03
C PHE A 208 2.51 0.22 15.04
N PRO A 209 1.22 -0.10 14.78
CA PRO A 209 0.35 0.54 13.80
C PRO A 209 0.02 1.97 14.25
N CYS A 210 -0.77 2.70 13.46
CA CYS A 210 -1.30 3.97 13.89
C CYS A 210 -2.02 3.86 15.24
N PRO A 211 -1.92 4.88 16.10
CA PRO A 211 -2.66 4.93 17.35
C PRO A 211 -4.17 5.01 17.08
N SER A 212 -4.99 4.88 18.12
CA SER A 212 -6.45 4.96 18.01
C SER A 212 -6.95 6.31 17.48
N THR A 213 -6.16 7.38 17.66
CA THR A 213 -6.40 8.71 17.09
C THR A 213 -6.10 8.79 15.59
N GLY A 214 -5.55 7.73 14.99
CA GLY A 214 -5.11 7.67 13.61
C GLY A 214 -3.69 8.19 13.41
N CYS A 215 -3.24 8.20 12.16
CA CYS A 215 -2.01 8.86 11.74
C CYS A 215 -2.34 9.99 10.76
N PRO A 216 -1.51 11.05 10.70
CA PRO A 216 -1.65 12.03 9.65
C PRO A 216 -1.29 11.46 8.28
N LEU A 217 -1.85 12.08 7.25
CA LEU A 217 -1.50 11.83 5.86
C LEU A 217 -0.48 12.89 5.43
N MET A 218 0.66 12.48 4.88
CA MET A 218 1.59 13.42 4.28
C MET A 218 0.97 14.07 3.04
N GLY A 219 1.07 15.39 2.95
CA GLY A 219 0.66 16.16 1.78
C GLY A 219 -0.73 16.78 1.92
N HIS A 220 -1.53 16.71 0.85
CA HIS A 220 -2.73 17.54 0.69
C HIS A 220 -3.72 17.41 1.85
N TYR A 221 -3.89 16.20 2.41
CA TYR A 221 -4.85 15.91 3.49
C TYR A 221 -4.26 15.92 4.91
N ALA A 222 -3.07 16.51 5.13
CA ALA A 222 -2.45 16.57 6.46
C ALA A 222 -3.29 17.36 7.49
N ASP A 223 -4.05 18.34 7.01
CA ASP A 223 -4.96 19.20 7.78
C ASP A 223 -6.16 18.45 8.38
N LEU A 224 -6.49 17.27 7.86
CA LEU A 224 -7.55 16.42 8.42
C LEU A 224 -7.17 15.78 9.75
N PHE A 225 -5.89 15.80 10.13
CA PHE A 225 -5.43 15.18 11.36
C PHE A 225 -5.63 16.09 12.57
N SER A 226 -6.28 15.57 13.61
CA SER A 226 -6.48 16.28 14.86
C SER A 226 -5.18 16.26 15.70
N ARG A 227 -4.60 17.44 15.90
CA ARG A 227 -3.36 17.65 16.67
C ARG A 227 -3.55 17.69 18.19
N HIS A 228 -4.78 17.49 18.69
CA HIS A 228 -5.05 17.64 20.12
C HIS A 228 -4.31 16.58 20.94
N GLY A 229 -3.39 17.03 21.80
CA GLY A 229 -2.64 16.19 22.73
C GLY A 229 -1.43 15.47 22.13
N THR A 230 -1.01 15.79 20.90
CA THR A 230 0.20 15.20 20.29
C THR A 230 1.44 16.04 20.59
N SER A 231 2.47 15.41 21.16
CA SER A 231 3.81 16.00 21.32
C SER A 231 4.74 15.74 20.14
N GLU A 232 4.31 14.89 19.19
CA GLU A 232 5.10 14.44 18.07
C GLU A 232 4.98 15.40 16.88
N HIS A 233 6.14 15.93 16.47
CA HIS A 233 6.27 16.81 15.31
C HIS A 233 6.76 16.06 14.07
N SER A 234 7.48 14.95 14.23
CA SER A 234 8.12 14.21 13.13
C SER A 234 7.38 12.92 12.77
N TYR A 235 7.11 12.76 11.47
CA TYR A 235 6.41 11.60 10.92
C TYR A 235 7.23 10.96 9.79
N PHE A 236 7.29 9.64 9.79
CA PHE A 236 8.07 8.85 8.83
C PHE A 236 7.17 7.91 8.04
N LEU A 237 7.51 7.71 6.78
CA LEU A 237 6.84 6.81 5.85
C LEU A 237 7.80 6.43 4.73
N ASN A 238 7.49 5.41 3.94
CA ASN A 238 8.24 5.08 2.73
C ASN A 238 7.37 5.28 1.50
N THR A 239 8.01 5.58 0.37
CA THR A 239 7.36 5.79 -0.93
C THR A 239 8.04 4.94 -2.01
N GLY A 240 7.36 4.76 -3.14
CA GLY A 240 7.94 4.16 -4.33
C GLY A 240 9.08 4.95 -4.96
N SER A 241 9.85 4.28 -5.81
CA SER A 241 10.87 4.91 -6.67
C SER A 241 10.31 5.61 -7.90
N GLU A 242 9.07 5.30 -8.27
CA GLU A 242 8.36 5.85 -9.43
C GLU A 242 6.87 5.95 -9.14
N LYS A 243 6.12 6.63 -10.03
CA LYS A 243 4.67 6.74 -9.90
C LYS A 243 3.99 5.39 -10.15
N PRO A 244 2.95 5.02 -9.40
CA PRO A 244 2.48 5.70 -8.18
C PRO A 244 3.48 5.52 -7.01
N TYR A 245 3.79 6.62 -6.33
CA TYR A 245 4.66 6.66 -5.16
C TYR A 245 3.99 6.14 -3.89
N SER A 246 2.65 6.18 -3.84
CA SER A 246 1.87 5.72 -2.70
C SER A 246 2.27 4.33 -2.22
N ARG A 247 2.37 4.12 -0.90
CA ARG A 247 2.63 2.82 -0.30
C ARG A 247 1.71 2.57 0.89
N TRP A 248 1.39 1.31 1.12
CA TRP A 248 0.61 0.86 2.27
C TRP A 248 1.50 -0.02 3.14
N ARG A 249 1.66 0.36 4.42
CA ARG A 249 2.57 -0.32 5.34
C ARG A 249 1.88 -1.47 6.08
N TYR A 250 2.54 -2.61 6.17
CA TYR A 250 2.08 -3.80 6.86
C TYR A 250 3.17 -4.38 7.76
N ARG A 251 2.78 -5.04 8.84
CA ARG A 251 3.66 -5.94 9.60
C ARG A 251 3.29 -7.37 9.23
N VAL A 252 4.23 -8.07 8.62
CA VAL A 252 4.06 -9.47 8.21
C VAL A 252 4.95 -10.35 9.08
N THR A 253 4.32 -11.30 9.75
CA THR A 253 4.99 -12.27 10.62
C THR A 253 4.78 -13.66 10.08
N VAL A 254 5.86 -14.39 9.79
CA VAL A 254 5.85 -15.74 9.24
C VAL A 254 6.48 -16.70 10.25
N LYS A 255 5.73 -17.71 10.68
CA LYS A 255 6.27 -18.87 11.38
C LYS A 255 6.59 -19.95 10.36
N THR A 256 7.86 -20.16 10.09
CA THR A 256 8.32 -21.14 9.10
C THR A 256 8.13 -22.56 9.63
N THR A 257 8.08 -23.50 8.70
CA THR A 257 8.07 -24.92 8.99
C THR A 257 8.94 -25.61 7.94
N GLY A 258 9.60 -26.72 8.27
CA GLY A 258 10.45 -27.44 7.32
C GLY A 258 11.08 -28.70 7.89
N SER A 259 11.70 -29.48 7.01
CA SER A 259 12.54 -30.62 7.43
C SER A 259 13.97 -30.22 7.77
N LEU A 260 14.51 -29.17 7.13
CA LEU A 260 15.90 -28.74 7.30
C LEU A 260 16.05 -27.22 7.20
N ASN A 261 17.11 -26.71 7.82
CA ASN A 261 17.56 -25.32 7.62
C ASN A 261 17.97 -25.11 6.16
N PHE A 262 17.79 -23.90 5.65
CA PHE A 262 18.28 -23.55 4.32
C PHE A 262 18.83 -22.13 4.27
N LEU A 263 19.81 -21.90 3.38
CA LEU A 263 20.32 -20.58 3.05
C LEU A 263 19.50 -20.04 1.88
N GLY A 264 18.86 -18.89 2.06
CA GLY A 264 17.93 -18.36 1.06
C GLY A 264 17.13 -17.18 1.56
N SER A 265 15.99 -16.92 0.91
CA SER A 265 15.02 -15.91 1.34
C SER A 265 13.61 -16.46 1.37
N ILE A 266 12.78 -15.84 2.19
CA ILE A 266 11.33 -16.07 2.23
C ILE A 266 10.61 -14.77 1.89
N GLN A 267 9.57 -14.88 1.07
CA GLN A 267 8.76 -13.73 0.67
C GLN A 267 7.27 -14.03 0.85
N VAL A 268 6.50 -12.97 1.02
CA VAL A 268 5.03 -13.02 1.12
C VAL A 268 4.41 -12.02 0.16
N ALA A 269 3.47 -12.49 -0.67
CA ALA A 269 2.59 -11.63 -1.45
C ALA A 269 1.20 -11.57 -0.81
N LEU A 270 0.58 -10.39 -0.83
CA LEU A 270 -0.72 -10.12 -0.23
C LEU A 270 -1.80 -10.07 -1.32
N HIS A 271 -2.93 -10.73 -1.12
CA HIS A 271 -4.04 -10.75 -2.09
C HIS A 271 -5.35 -10.39 -1.38
N GLY A 272 -5.95 -9.28 -1.79
CA GLY A 272 -7.23 -8.82 -1.25
C GLY A 272 -8.25 -8.50 -2.33
N ASP A 273 -9.37 -7.91 -1.93
CA ASP A 273 -10.50 -7.62 -2.83
C ASP A 273 -10.24 -6.46 -3.81
N LYS A 274 -9.24 -5.62 -3.57
CA LYS A 274 -8.88 -4.50 -4.44
C LYS A 274 -7.64 -4.73 -5.30
N GLY A 275 -6.90 -5.81 -5.05
CA GLY A 275 -5.68 -6.09 -5.80
C GLY A 275 -4.74 -7.07 -5.09
N SER A 276 -3.57 -7.24 -5.69
CA SER A 276 -2.50 -8.10 -5.18
C SER A 276 -1.18 -7.34 -5.15
N SER A 277 -0.33 -7.63 -4.17
CA SER A 277 1.04 -7.12 -4.12
C SER A 277 2.01 -8.05 -4.82
N THR A 278 3.16 -7.50 -5.19
CA THR A 278 4.39 -8.27 -5.43
C THR A 278 4.88 -8.96 -4.16
N GLY A 279 5.76 -9.96 -4.33
CA GLY A 279 6.36 -10.70 -3.22
C GLY A 279 7.30 -9.83 -2.39
N GLN A 280 6.98 -9.66 -1.11
CA GLN A 280 7.79 -8.86 -0.18
C GLN A 280 8.73 -9.77 0.60
N GLU A 281 10.03 -9.48 0.60
CA GLU A 281 11.00 -10.21 1.40
C GLU A 281 10.74 -10.03 2.90
N ILE A 282 10.59 -11.14 3.62
CA ILE A 282 10.36 -11.15 5.07
C ILE A 282 11.66 -11.45 5.83
N ALA A 283 12.49 -12.33 5.26
CA ALA A 283 13.82 -12.61 5.78
C ALA A 283 14.69 -13.23 4.70
N SER A 284 15.99 -12.99 4.79
CA SER A 284 17.03 -13.60 3.98
C SER A 284 18.20 -14.09 4.86
N GLY A 285 18.99 -15.02 4.34
CA GLY A 285 20.08 -15.68 5.05
C GLY A 285 19.73 -17.08 5.53
N PHE A 286 20.19 -17.47 6.71
CA PHE A 286 19.96 -18.80 7.27
C PHE A 286 18.55 -18.91 7.88
N ILE A 287 17.64 -19.54 7.14
CA ILE A 287 16.26 -19.76 7.55
C ILE A 287 16.13 -21.12 8.25
N LYS A 288 15.56 -21.10 9.46
CA LYS A 288 15.37 -22.28 10.31
C LYS A 288 13.89 -22.63 10.40
N PRO A 289 13.49 -23.91 10.21
CA PRO A 289 12.15 -24.39 10.52
C PRO A 289 11.71 -24.09 11.95
N GLY A 290 10.42 -23.77 12.13
CA GLY A 290 9.81 -23.50 13.44
C GLY A 290 10.10 -22.09 14.00
N GLN A 291 10.98 -21.32 13.36
CA GLN A 291 11.30 -19.95 13.76
C GLN A 291 10.27 -18.95 13.22
N THR A 292 10.20 -17.80 13.89
CA THR A 292 9.31 -16.70 13.50
C THR A 292 10.14 -15.55 12.96
N TYR A 293 9.78 -15.08 11.78
CA TYR A 293 10.39 -13.95 11.09
C TYR A 293 9.36 -12.85 10.95
N THR A 294 9.74 -11.60 11.18
CA THR A 294 8.84 -10.45 11.07
C THR A 294 9.51 -9.35 10.27
N ALA A 295 8.77 -8.77 9.32
CA ALA A 295 9.19 -7.61 8.56
C ALA A 295 8.07 -6.57 8.51
N PHE A 296 8.48 -5.30 8.44
CA PHE A 296 7.61 -4.20 8.05
C PHE A 296 7.80 -3.97 6.55
N VAL A 297 6.73 -4.09 5.79
CA VAL A 297 6.75 -4.03 4.33
C VAL A 297 5.85 -2.90 3.85
N ASP A 298 6.28 -2.18 2.83
CA ASP A 298 5.56 -1.06 2.23
C ASP A 298 5.16 -1.47 0.80
N VAL A 299 3.92 -1.93 0.62
CA VAL A 299 3.46 -2.49 -0.66
C VAL A 299 2.92 -1.41 -1.59
N GLU A 300 3.08 -1.64 -2.90
CA GLU A 300 2.75 -0.74 -3.99
C GLU A 300 1.25 -0.60 -4.31
N THR A 301 0.43 -1.51 -3.78
CA THR A 301 -1.00 -1.58 -4.08
C THR A 301 -1.84 -1.61 -2.81
N ASN A 302 -2.95 -0.86 -2.80
CA ASN A 302 -3.99 -1.03 -1.80
C ASN A 302 -4.73 -2.36 -2.03
N VAL A 303 -4.38 -3.41 -1.30
CA VAL A 303 -5.02 -4.71 -1.44
C VAL A 303 -6.45 -4.75 -0.91
N GLY A 304 -6.90 -3.72 -0.18
CA GLY A 304 -8.24 -3.68 0.39
C GLY A 304 -8.41 -4.66 1.54
N ARG A 305 -9.51 -5.42 1.57
CA ARG A 305 -9.72 -6.48 2.57
C ARG A 305 -8.90 -7.70 2.18
N LEU A 306 -7.99 -8.13 3.06
CA LEU A 306 -7.13 -9.29 2.78
C LEU A 306 -7.94 -10.58 2.68
N ILE A 307 -7.75 -11.33 1.59
CA ILE A 307 -8.45 -12.60 1.32
C ILE A 307 -7.48 -13.77 1.48
N THR A 308 -6.33 -13.72 0.82
CA THR A 308 -5.30 -14.77 0.82
C THR A 308 -3.88 -14.19 0.87
N VAL A 309 -2.90 -15.05 1.11
CA VAL A 309 -1.47 -14.70 1.03
C VAL A 309 -0.72 -15.81 0.26
N SER A 310 0.32 -15.44 -0.47
CA SER A 310 1.22 -16.42 -1.10
C SER A 310 2.56 -16.40 -0.38
N PHE A 311 3.09 -17.58 -0.08
CA PHE A 311 4.41 -17.75 0.51
C PHE A 311 5.34 -18.35 -0.53
N THR A 312 6.45 -17.66 -0.78
CA THR A 312 7.49 -18.12 -1.70
C THR A 312 8.81 -18.15 -0.96
N TRP A 313 9.72 -19.01 -1.42
CA TRP A 313 11.07 -19.09 -0.89
C TRP A 313 12.04 -19.34 -2.04
N ASN A 314 13.27 -18.85 -1.91
CA ASN A 314 14.34 -19.09 -2.86
C ASN A 314 15.59 -19.59 -2.11
N LYS A 315 16.24 -20.64 -2.61
CA LYS A 315 17.50 -21.18 -2.04
C LYS A 315 18.69 -20.59 -2.79
N SER A 316 19.64 -20.03 -2.06
CA SER A 316 20.87 -19.49 -2.65
C SER A 316 21.85 -20.58 -3.11
N LEU A 317 21.71 -21.82 -2.65
CA LEU A 317 22.55 -22.95 -3.00
C LEU A 317 21.68 -24.16 -3.38
N ILE A 318 22.13 -24.94 -4.37
CA ILE A 318 21.54 -26.23 -4.71
C ILE A 318 21.80 -27.20 -3.55
N ASN A 319 20.83 -27.35 -2.66
CA ASN A 319 20.86 -28.41 -1.66
C ASN A 319 20.63 -29.75 -2.38
N LEU A 320 21.65 -30.62 -2.36
CA LEU A 320 21.58 -32.00 -2.88
C LEU A 320 20.56 -32.88 -2.13
N ILE A 321 20.08 -32.42 -0.97
CA ILE A 321 19.08 -33.10 -0.15
C ILE A 321 17.71 -32.43 -0.39
N PRO A 322 16.68 -33.18 -0.80
CA PRO A 322 15.30 -32.70 -0.86
C PRO A 322 14.89 -32.15 0.51
N SER A 323 14.54 -30.86 0.58
CA SER A 323 14.04 -30.25 1.81
C SER A 323 12.67 -29.62 1.58
N THR A 324 11.80 -29.78 2.57
CA THR A 324 10.50 -29.11 2.59
C THR A 324 10.65 -27.77 3.30
N VAL A 325 10.06 -26.74 2.71
CA VAL A 325 9.95 -25.41 3.31
C VAL A 325 8.49 -24.98 3.18
N GLY A 326 7.94 -24.40 4.24
CA GLY A 326 6.58 -23.88 4.26
C GLY A 326 6.41 -22.85 5.37
N ALA A 327 5.18 -22.33 5.48
CA ALA A 327 4.76 -21.46 6.57
C ALA A 327 3.64 -22.14 7.35
N GLU A 328 3.86 -22.38 8.64
CA GLU A 328 2.81 -22.88 9.56
C GLU A 328 1.75 -21.79 9.78
N MET A 329 2.20 -20.55 9.89
CA MET A 329 1.35 -19.39 10.15
C MET A 329 1.94 -18.15 9.49
N ILE A 330 1.06 -17.33 8.92
CA ILE A 330 1.36 -15.97 8.45
C ILE A 330 0.35 -15.03 9.11
N SER A 331 0.83 -14.00 9.78
CA SER A 331 0.01 -12.94 10.35
C SER A 331 0.32 -11.64 9.63
N VAL A 332 -0.71 -10.92 9.20
CA VAL A 332 -0.58 -9.63 8.50
C VAL A 332 -1.36 -8.60 9.29
N GLN A 333 -0.67 -7.57 9.78
CA GLN A 333 -1.29 -6.42 10.43
C GLN A 333 -1.21 -5.20 9.53
N TYR A 334 -2.33 -4.49 9.39
CA TYR A 334 -2.44 -3.23 8.67
C TYR A 334 -1.89 -2.09 9.50
N GLY A 335 -1.07 -1.23 8.88
CA GLY A 335 -0.51 -0.08 9.58
C GLY A 335 -1.51 1.01 9.88
N LYS A 336 -2.51 1.23 9.00
CA LYS A 336 -3.45 2.34 9.10
C LYS A 336 -4.41 2.23 10.29
N ASP A 337 -4.89 1.02 10.59
CA ASP A 337 -5.95 0.78 11.57
C ASP A 337 -5.61 -0.35 12.56
N GLY A 338 -4.44 -0.99 12.42
CA GLY A 338 -4.02 -2.09 13.28
C GLY A 338 -4.76 -3.40 13.05
N GLN A 339 -5.65 -3.49 12.05
CA GLN A 339 -6.42 -4.71 11.76
C GLN A 339 -5.47 -5.87 11.44
N THR A 340 -5.74 -7.04 12.03
CA THR A 340 -4.86 -8.21 11.91
C THR A 340 -5.59 -9.41 11.30
N TYR A 341 -4.95 -10.04 10.32
CA TYR A 341 -5.40 -11.25 9.65
C TYR A 341 -4.39 -12.37 9.88
N VAL A 342 -4.89 -13.58 10.16
CA VAL A 342 -4.05 -14.76 10.41
C VAL A 342 -4.41 -15.88 9.45
N PHE A 343 -3.40 -16.37 8.73
CA PHE A 343 -3.44 -17.43 7.75
C PHE A 343 -2.66 -18.62 8.33
N CYS A 344 -3.22 -19.81 8.29
CA CYS A 344 -2.54 -21.03 8.73
C CYS A 344 -2.51 -22.01 7.55
N ALA A 345 -1.36 -22.63 7.30
CA ALA A 345 -1.25 -23.73 6.35
C ALA A 345 -0.74 -25.00 7.06
N ASN A 346 -1.28 -26.15 6.64
CA ASN A 346 -0.82 -27.48 7.07
C ASN A 346 0.00 -28.17 5.97
N CYS A 347 0.57 -27.41 5.04
CA CYS A 347 0.91 -27.89 3.72
C CYS A 347 2.35 -27.51 3.35
N TRP A 348 3.02 -28.39 2.61
CA TRP A 348 4.46 -28.38 2.36
C TRP A 348 4.73 -28.42 0.86
N SER A 349 5.71 -27.66 0.35
CA SER A 349 6.24 -27.86 -1.00
C SER A 349 7.52 -28.70 -0.95
N LEU A 350 7.57 -29.81 -1.69
CA LEU A 350 8.76 -30.64 -1.92
C LEU A 350 9.47 -30.18 -3.19
N ILE A 351 10.81 -30.12 -3.17
CA ILE A 351 11.63 -30.07 -4.39
C ILE A 351 12.47 -31.35 -4.45
N SER A 352 12.33 -32.10 -5.54
CA SER A 352 13.22 -33.18 -5.96
C SER A 352 13.66 -32.91 -7.40
N PRO A 353 14.93 -33.13 -7.79
CA PRO A 353 15.37 -33.02 -9.18
C PRO A 353 14.71 -34.04 -10.13
N THR A 354 13.94 -35.01 -9.61
CA THR A 354 13.38 -36.13 -10.37
C THR A 354 11.85 -36.30 -10.25
N LEU A 355 11.15 -35.45 -9.50
CA LEU A 355 9.70 -35.58 -9.29
C LEU A 355 8.96 -34.26 -9.58
N PRO A 356 7.74 -34.33 -10.13
CA PRO A 356 6.90 -33.14 -10.34
C PRO A 356 6.61 -32.43 -9.00
N HIS A 357 6.62 -31.10 -9.04
CA HIS A 357 6.36 -30.24 -7.89
C HIS A 357 4.91 -30.40 -7.41
N TYR A 358 4.70 -30.94 -6.21
CA TYR A 358 3.39 -30.97 -5.57
C TYR A 358 3.19 -29.69 -4.76
N GLY A 359 2.54 -28.69 -5.38
CA GLY A 359 2.03 -27.50 -4.72
C GLY A 359 0.62 -27.72 -4.13
N CYS A 360 0.27 -26.97 -3.10
CA CYS A 360 -1.03 -27.09 -2.45
C CYS A 360 -2.12 -26.38 -3.28
N TYR A 361 -2.70 -27.10 -4.23
CA TYR A 361 -3.95 -26.70 -4.89
C TYR A 361 -5.14 -27.19 -4.08
N ARG A 362 -6.02 -26.27 -3.70
CA ARG A 362 -7.39 -26.62 -3.29
C ARG A 362 -8.36 -25.87 -4.20
N ASN A 363 -8.52 -26.35 -5.43
CA ASN A 363 -9.63 -25.94 -6.28
C ASN A 363 -10.86 -26.75 -5.91
N ASN A 364 -11.93 -26.07 -5.49
CA ASN A 364 -13.28 -26.58 -5.61
C ASN A 364 -13.56 -26.71 -7.12
N GLY A 365 -13.36 -27.92 -7.64
CA GLY A 365 -13.80 -28.45 -8.93
C GLY A 365 -14.09 -27.45 -10.07
N THR A 366 -13.09 -27.19 -10.91
CA THR A 366 -13.19 -27.19 -12.38
C THR A 366 -11.77 -27.16 -12.95
N VAL A 367 -11.50 -28.03 -13.91
CA VAL A 367 -10.22 -28.19 -14.60
C VAL A 367 -10.21 -27.28 -15.82
N GLU A 368 -9.19 -26.44 -15.96
CA GLU A 368 -8.71 -26.02 -17.26
C GLU A 368 -7.18 -25.94 -17.20
N SER A 369 -6.53 -26.83 -17.93
CA SER A 369 -5.08 -27.00 -17.98
C SER A 369 -4.56 -26.38 -19.28
N SER A 370 -3.75 -25.34 -19.16
CA SER A 370 -2.75 -24.99 -20.17
C SER A 370 -1.37 -25.02 -19.50
N PRO A 371 -0.36 -25.69 -20.09
CA PRO A 371 0.93 -25.87 -19.45
C PRO A 371 1.70 -24.53 -19.40
N PRO A 372 2.31 -24.13 -18.27
CA PRO A 372 3.30 -23.07 -18.27
C PRO A 372 4.63 -23.60 -18.81
N ASP A 373 5.26 -22.78 -19.64
CA ASP A 373 6.56 -22.96 -20.25
C ASP A 373 7.68 -23.11 -19.19
N TYR A 374 8.59 -24.06 -19.40
CA TYR A 374 9.65 -24.41 -18.46
C TYR A 374 10.85 -23.48 -18.64
N SER A 375 11.02 -22.49 -17.75
CA SER A 375 12.34 -21.84 -17.62
C SER A 375 12.73 -21.21 -16.27
N HIS A 376 11.94 -21.26 -15.19
CA HIS A 376 12.36 -20.69 -13.89
C HIS A 376 11.99 -21.54 -12.66
N THR A 377 12.94 -21.68 -11.73
CA THR A 377 12.93 -22.53 -10.53
C THR A 377 12.17 -21.93 -9.34
N ASP A 378 11.07 -21.21 -9.56
CA ASP A 378 10.32 -20.54 -8.50
C ASP A 378 9.20 -21.44 -7.95
N SER A 379 9.32 -21.88 -6.70
CA SER A 379 8.27 -22.65 -6.01
C SER A 379 7.29 -21.70 -5.30
N VAL A 380 6.08 -21.57 -5.83
CA VAL A 380 5.01 -20.73 -5.26
C VAL A 380 4.02 -21.57 -4.46
N VAL A 381 3.78 -21.22 -3.19
CA VAL A 381 2.72 -21.82 -2.37
C VAL A 381 1.64 -20.77 -2.10
N HIS A 382 0.46 -20.95 -2.69
CA HIS A 382 -0.71 -20.15 -2.37
C HIS A 382 -1.35 -20.65 -1.06
N ILE A 383 -1.42 -19.79 -0.04
CA ILE A 383 -2.10 -20.09 1.22
C ILE A 383 -3.46 -19.39 1.21
N VAL A 384 -4.50 -20.15 0.88
CA VAL A 384 -5.88 -19.66 0.89
C VAL A 384 -6.38 -19.56 2.33
N SER A 385 -6.91 -18.40 2.71
CA SER A 385 -7.54 -18.17 4.01
C SER A 385 -9.04 -18.42 3.96
N ASP A 386 -9.58 -18.83 5.10
CA ASP A 386 -11.01 -19.01 5.35
C ASP A 386 -11.70 -17.70 5.83
N GLY A 387 -11.09 -16.52 5.57
CA GLY A 387 -11.73 -15.20 5.61
C GLY A 387 -12.15 -14.62 6.97
N ARG A 388 -11.52 -14.99 8.09
CA ARG A 388 -11.94 -14.49 9.43
C ARG A 388 -11.03 -13.38 9.99
N ILE A 389 -11.66 -12.28 10.43
CA ILE A 389 -11.06 -11.12 11.10
C ILE A 389 -10.81 -11.47 12.58
N TYR A 390 -9.64 -11.12 13.13
CA TYR A 390 -9.34 -11.29 14.56
C TYR A 390 -8.99 -9.95 15.21
N LEU A 391 -9.54 -9.71 16.40
CA LEU A 391 -9.27 -8.50 17.19
C LEU A 391 -7.84 -8.51 17.76
N PRO A 392 -7.26 -7.34 18.10
CA PRO A 392 -5.96 -7.25 18.75
C PRO A 392 -5.91 -8.05 20.06
N GLY A 393 -4.81 -8.78 20.31
CA GLY A 393 -4.60 -9.51 21.58
C GLY A 393 -4.96 -11.00 21.57
N VAL A 394 -5.41 -11.57 20.45
CA VAL A 394 -5.69 -13.01 20.36
C VAL A 394 -4.41 -13.81 20.10
N ASN A 395 -4.15 -14.84 20.92
CA ASN A 395 -3.00 -15.73 20.74
C ASN A 395 -3.12 -16.54 19.44
N SER A 396 -2.42 -16.10 18.40
CA SER A 396 -2.42 -16.65 17.04
C SER A 396 -1.96 -18.11 16.98
N GLN A 397 -1.05 -18.54 17.86
CA GLN A 397 -0.63 -19.94 17.97
C GLN A 397 -1.76 -20.85 18.44
N ARG A 398 -2.60 -20.37 19.37
CA ARG A 398 -3.81 -21.11 19.83
C ARG A 398 -4.83 -21.27 18.70
N ILE A 399 -5.00 -20.26 17.84
CA ILE A 399 -5.92 -20.33 16.69
C ILE A 399 -5.50 -21.41 15.69
N CYS A 400 -4.23 -21.43 15.27
CA CYS A 400 -3.74 -22.44 14.33
C CYS A 400 -3.73 -23.84 14.99
N ALA A 401 -3.41 -23.96 16.29
CA ALA A 401 -3.47 -25.23 17.02
C ALA A 401 -4.89 -25.83 17.11
N ILE A 402 -5.90 -25.01 17.44
CA ILE A 402 -7.31 -25.43 17.46
C ILE A 402 -7.77 -25.86 16.05
N ARG A 403 -7.33 -25.14 15.01
CA ARG A 403 -7.63 -25.51 13.61
C ARG A 403 -6.94 -26.80 13.20
N ARG A 404 -5.69 -27.04 13.61
CA ARG A 404 -4.97 -28.30 13.38
C ARG A 404 -5.71 -29.47 13.99
N GLN A 405 -6.24 -29.32 15.21
CA GLN A 405 -7.11 -30.34 15.83
C GLN A 405 -8.43 -30.55 15.07
N ARG A 406 -9.08 -29.49 14.55
CA ARG A 406 -10.31 -29.61 13.74
C ARG A 406 -10.09 -30.23 12.35
N ILE A 407 -8.98 -29.92 11.68
CA ILE A 407 -8.61 -30.52 10.39
C ILE A 407 -8.20 -31.98 10.60
N ASN A 408 -7.37 -32.28 11.60
CA ASN A 408 -6.98 -33.65 11.92
C ASN A 408 -8.20 -34.51 12.32
N SER A 409 -9.19 -33.95 13.03
CA SER A 409 -10.43 -34.68 13.36
C SER A 409 -11.39 -34.85 12.18
N ARG A 410 -11.45 -33.91 11.23
CA ARG A 410 -12.17 -34.10 9.95
C ARG A 410 -11.51 -35.16 9.07
N ASN A 411 -10.19 -35.08 8.87
CA ASN A 411 -9.43 -36.08 8.12
C ASN A 411 -9.48 -37.46 8.80
N ALA A 412 -9.54 -37.53 10.13
CA ALA A 412 -9.75 -38.77 10.85
C ALA A 412 -11.16 -39.35 10.63
N ARG A 413 -12.21 -38.50 10.53
CA ARG A 413 -13.58 -38.93 10.19
C ARG A 413 -13.71 -39.41 8.75
N GLU A 414 -13.09 -38.74 7.79
CA GLU A 414 -13.09 -39.15 6.38
C GLU A 414 -12.30 -40.47 6.19
N ASN A 415 -11.16 -40.63 6.87
CA ASN A 415 -10.43 -41.90 6.90
C ASN A 415 -11.20 -43.02 7.63
N LEU A 416 -12.04 -42.69 8.63
CA LEU A 416 -12.93 -43.68 9.25
C LEU A 416 -13.99 -44.16 8.25
N HIS A 417 -14.60 -43.25 7.48
CA HIS A 417 -15.57 -43.62 6.43
C HIS A 417 -14.94 -44.48 5.32
N GLN A 418 -13.68 -44.24 4.96
CA GLN A 418 -12.95 -45.10 4.03
C GLN A 418 -12.56 -46.46 4.62
N LYS A 419 -12.28 -46.56 5.93
CA LYS A 419 -11.99 -47.85 6.59
C LYS A 419 -13.19 -48.78 6.77
N PHE A 420 -14.43 -48.25 6.76
CA PHE A 420 -15.65 -49.06 6.90
C PHE A 420 -16.34 -49.42 5.57
N ALA A 421 -15.78 -49.01 4.43
CA ALA A 421 -16.33 -49.36 3.10
C ALA A 421 -15.98 -50.80 2.63
N GLY A 422 -15.27 -51.60 3.45
CA GLY A 422 -14.74 -52.91 3.05
C GLY A 422 -15.25 -54.13 3.83
N VAL A 423 -16.22 -54.00 4.75
CA VAL A 423 -16.75 -55.16 5.51
C VAL A 423 -18.16 -55.50 5.02
N THR A 424 -18.23 -56.38 4.02
CA THR A 424 -19.46 -57.04 3.59
C THR A 424 -19.88 -58.06 4.65
N ILE A 425 -20.84 -57.72 5.51
CA ILE A 425 -21.47 -58.67 6.43
C ILE A 425 -22.59 -59.39 5.68
N PHE A 426 -22.39 -60.68 5.41
CA PHE A 426 -23.45 -61.58 4.92
C PHE A 426 -24.51 -61.78 6.02
N PHE A 427 -25.76 -61.40 5.76
CA PHE A 427 -26.90 -61.84 6.57
C PHE A 427 -27.67 -62.95 5.85
N LEU A 428 -27.55 -64.16 6.40
CA LEU A 428 -28.41 -65.31 6.08
C LEU A 428 -29.82 -65.08 6.63
N LYS A 429 -30.79 -65.29 5.74
CA LYS A 429 -32.23 -65.15 5.95
C LYS A 429 -32.76 -66.41 6.65
N LYS A 430 -33.34 -66.29 7.86
CA LYS A 430 -34.26 -67.30 8.43
C LYS A 430 -35.46 -66.62 9.10
N ARG A 431 -36.65 -67.18 8.84
CA ARG A 431 -37.99 -66.72 9.24
C ARG A 431 -38.42 -67.24 10.63
N ALA A 432 -39.05 -66.34 11.41
CA ALA A 432 -40.20 -66.49 12.36
C ALA A 432 -40.08 -67.41 13.61
N PRO A 433 -40.95 -67.32 14.66
CA PRO A 433 -42.12 -66.45 14.91
C PRO A 433 -42.19 -65.79 16.33
N ALA A 434 -43.36 -65.22 16.64
CA ALA A 434 -43.74 -64.24 17.66
C ALA A 434 -43.89 -64.69 19.14
N SER A 435 -43.80 -63.72 20.07
CA SER A 435 -44.54 -63.58 21.37
C SER A 435 -44.27 -62.17 21.95
N LYS A 436 -45.23 -61.25 22.05
CA LYS A 436 -46.31 -60.97 23.05
C LYS A 436 -45.86 -60.36 24.41
N MET A 437 -46.62 -59.31 24.79
CA MET A 437 -46.75 -58.57 26.07
C MET A 437 -45.70 -57.47 26.35
N GLY A 438 -46.07 -56.21 26.67
CA GLY A 438 -47.40 -55.61 26.90
C GLY A 438 -47.28 -54.09 27.15
N ALA A 439 -48.30 -53.37 26.67
CA ALA A 439 -49.04 -52.23 27.27
C ALA A 439 -48.26 -51.21 28.11
N SER A 440 -48.41 -49.89 27.97
CA SER A 440 -49.61 -49.01 27.82
C SER A 440 -49.02 -47.58 27.86
N VAL A 441 -49.55 -46.46 27.35
CA VAL A 441 -50.87 -46.10 26.81
C VAL A 441 -50.71 -44.67 26.24
N LYS A 442 -51.37 -44.42 25.09
CA LYS A 442 -52.17 -43.23 24.67
C LYS A 442 -51.57 -41.82 24.89
N LYS A 443 -51.67 -40.85 24.00
CA LYS A 443 -52.63 -40.44 22.93
C LYS A 443 -52.03 -39.09 22.42
N ARG A 444 -52.16 -38.57 21.20
CA ARG A 444 -53.26 -38.49 20.24
C ARG A 444 -52.70 -37.98 18.90
N ASP A 445 -53.14 -38.62 17.82
CA ASP A 445 -53.63 -38.16 16.50
C ASP A 445 -52.89 -36.99 15.79
N ALA A 446 -52.30 -37.11 14.59
CA ALA A 446 -52.60 -37.82 13.33
C ALA A 446 -53.74 -37.19 12.49
N SER A 447 -53.39 -36.71 11.29
CA SER A 447 -54.03 -36.98 9.97
C SER A 447 -53.37 -36.02 8.93
N ALA A 448 -52.61 -36.45 7.91
CA ALA A 448 -52.98 -37.20 6.69
C ALA A 448 -53.93 -36.37 5.77
N VAL A 449 -53.86 -36.35 4.44
CA VAL A 449 -53.13 -37.11 3.41
C VAL A 449 -53.30 -36.43 2.03
N SER A 450 -52.41 -36.81 1.10
CA SER A 450 -52.36 -36.67 -0.37
C SER A 450 -53.68 -36.74 -1.18
N GLN A 451 -53.71 -36.07 -2.35
CA GLN A 451 -54.20 -36.51 -3.69
C GLN A 451 -53.93 -35.38 -4.71
N ILE A 452 -53.05 -35.47 -5.72
CA ILE A 452 -53.14 -36.04 -7.08
C ILE A 452 -54.44 -35.73 -7.86
N PHE A 453 -54.33 -34.94 -8.94
CA PHE A 453 -54.89 -35.23 -10.27
C PHE A 453 -54.11 -34.53 -11.41
N SER A 454 -53.89 -35.29 -12.49
CA SER A 454 -53.25 -34.93 -13.77
C SER A 454 -54.23 -34.38 -14.81
N ALA A 455 -53.74 -33.61 -15.80
CA ALA A 455 -54.03 -33.71 -17.26
C ALA A 455 -53.41 -32.52 -18.04
N LYS A 456 -52.37 -32.74 -18.86
CA LYS A 456 -52.32 -32.94 -20.35
C LYS A 456 -52.22 -31.63 -21.17
N ARG A 457 -51.07 -31.41 -21.85
CA ARG A 457 -50.80 -31.55 -23.32
C ARG A 457 -51.28 -30.33 -24.13
N ASN A 458 -50.63 -29.75 -25.15
CA ASN A 458 -49.52 -30.00 -26.09
C ASN A 458 -49.01 -28.59 -26.52
N GLY A 459 -47.93 -28.31 -27.25
CA GLY A 459 -46.92 -29.02 -28.04
C GLY A 459 -45.87 -27.94 -28.44
N ALA A 460 -44.59 -28.24 -28.49
CA ALA A 460 -43.86 -28.87 -29.59
C ALA A 460 -43.03 -27.83 -30.40
N ASN A 461 -41.72 -28.10 -30.40
CA ASN A 461 -40.72 -27.91 -31.45
C ASN A 461 -40.11 -26.52 -31.74
N SER A 462 -38.90 -26.36 -31.20
CA SER A 462 -37.71 -25.68 -31.75
C SER A 462 -37.24 -26.30 -33.09
N PRO A 463 -36.04 -25.99 -33.66
CA PRO A 463 -35.22 -24.76 -33.72
C PRO A 463 -34.65 -24.51 -35.17
N ILE A 464 -33.59 -23.66 -35.30
CA ILE A 464 -32.58 -23.57 -36.40
C ILE A 464 -33.00 -22.59 -37.53
N THR A 465 -32.23 -21.63 -38.07
CA THR A 465 -30.79 -21.53 -38.43
C THR A 465 -30.36 -20.07 -38.67
N THR A 466 -29.04 -19.88 -38.64
CA THR A 466 -28.18 -18.78 -39.13
C THR A 466 -28.44 -18.28 -40.58
N HIS A 467 -28.17 -16.99 -40.85
CA HIS A 467 -27.32 -16.58 -41.98
C HIS A 467 -26.85 -15.12 -41.88
N SER A 468 -25.55 -14.94 -42.14
CA SER A 468 -24.84 -13.72 -42.54
C SER A 468 -25.27 -13.25 -43.94
N GLN A 469 -25.23 -11.94 -44.21
CA GLN A 469 -24.67 -11.39 -45.46
C GLN A 469 -24.49 -9.87 -45.43
N ASP A 470 -23.32 -9.48 -45.94
CA ASP A 470 -22.88 -8.14 -46.33
C ASP A 470 -23.73 -7.51 -47.44
N LEU A 471 -23.76 -6.17 -47.47
CA LEU A 471 -23.91 -5.31 -48.67
C LEU A 471 -23.50 -3.88 -48.24
N GLN A 472 -22.26 -3.46 -48.49
CA GLN A 472 -21.82 -2.69 -49.68
C GLN A 472 -22.77 -1.57 -50.12
N CYS A 473 -22.37 -0.33 -49.83
CA CYS A 473 -22.59 0.81 -50.73
C CYS A 473 -21.24 1.31 -51.25
N ARG A 474 -21.03 1.09 -52.55
CA ARG A 474 -20.14 1.87 -53.42
C ARG A 474 -20.84 3.19 -53.72
N ASP A 475 -20.15 4.31 -53.57
CA ASP A 475 -19.91 5.20 -54.72
C ASP A 475 -18.84 6.24 -54.43
N LYS A 476 -18.06 6.50 -55.47
CA LYS A 476 -16.84 7.31 -55.53
C LYS A 476 -17.17 8.73 -55.94
N THR A 477 -16.61 9.73 -55.25
CA THR A 477 -16.05 10.94 -55.86
C THR A 477 -14.98 11.52 -54.93
N ASP A 478 -13.74 11.31 -55.37
CA ASP A 478 -12.45 11.98 -55.15
C ASP A 478 -12.09 12.86 -53.93
N ALA A 479 -10.85 12.59 -53.50
CA ALA A 479 -9.84 13.48 -52.92
C ALA A 479 -9.89 13.83 -51.41
N ALA A 480 -9.27 12.98 -50.58
CA ALA A 480 -8.01 13.32 -49.88
C ALA A 480 -7.70 12.31 -48.76
N CYS A 481 -6.81 11.37 -49.03
CA CYS A 481 -6.06 10.62 -48.02
C CYS A 481 -4.58 10.88 -48.26
N LYS A 482 -3.88 11.39 -47.24
CA LYS A 482 -2.42 11.35 -46.95
C LYS A 482 -2.09 12.58 -46.08
N ASN A 483 -1.18 12.57 -45.11
CA ASN A 483 -0.45 11.59 -44.33
C ASN A 483 0.51 12.46 -43.46
N VAL A 484 0.98 11.92 -42.32
CA VAL A 484 2.35 12.12 -41.76
C VAL A 484 2.62 13.26 -40.74
N ALA A 485 3.25 12.80 -39.64
CA ALA A 485 4.33 13.35 -38.80
C ALA A 485 4.04 14.24 -37.58
N PHE A 486 4.34 13.64 -36.41
CA PHE A 486 5.43 14.02 -35.46
C PHE A 486 5.80 15.51 -35.31
N LEU A 487 5.62 15.99 -34.06
CA LEU A 487 6.44 16.89 -33.19
C LEU A 487 7.11 18.13 -33.82
N PRO A 488 7.15 19.26 -33.08
CA PRO A 488 8.00 19.41 -31.89
C PRO A 488 7.28 19.43 -30.54
#